data_AF-A0A957FDC8-F1
#
_entry.id   AF-A0A957FDC8-F1
#
_cell.length_a   1.000
_cell.length_b   1.000
_cell.length_c   1.000
_cell.angle_alpha   90.00
_cell.angle_beta   90.00
_cell.angle_gamma   90.00
#
_symmetry.space_group_name_H-M   'P 1'
#
loop_
_entity.id
_entity.type
_entity.pdbx_description
1 polymer ?
#
loop_
_entity_poly.entity_id
_entity_poly.type
_entity_poly.pdbx_seq_one_letter_code
_entity_poly.pdbx_strand_id
1 'polypeptide(L)'
;LQRPQNLISYHLRLLRAGQLVHERRSSADGRDVYYSLDLDHLRTLYLDGGQALHPALACADPAVSRQTAASSISPPPRYRVLFLCTHNSARSQLAEGILRAQAGSAVEVCSAGSEPGYVHPLAIRAAAALQIDLSGQQSQHLDQFRGQHFDYVITVCDKVREVCPVFPDDTRQIHWSFPDPAAVSGTPDEQLQAFLQTARELAARIGYLRLMMARPAAGQATLSNFSISRKEQP
;
A
#
# COMPACT_ATOMS: atom_id res chain seq x y z
N LEU A 1 20.17 31.96 -18.31
CA LEU A 1 19.33 30.78 -18.63
C LEU A 1 18.30 30.57 -17.53
N GLN A 2 17.19 31.33 -17.54
CA GLN A 2 16.06 31.11 -16.64
C GLN A 2 15.14 30.06 -17.28
N ARG A 3 15.28 28.80 -16.87
CA ARG A 3 14.30 27.77 -17.22
C ARG A 3 13.02 28.01 -16.39
N PRO A 4 11.82 27.84 -16.96
CA PRO A 4 10.60 27.88 -16.17
C PRO A 4 10.68 26.81 -15.09
N GLN A 5 10.48 27.22 -13.84
CA GLN A 5 10.55 26.32 -12.71
C GLN A 5 9.48 25.24 -12.89
N ASN A 6 9.90 23.98 -12.93
CA ASN A 6 8.97 22.85 -13.00
C ASN A 6 8.01 22.95 -11.80
N LEU A 7 6.72 23.19 -12.09
CA LEU A 7 5.65 23.39 -11.10
C LEU A 7 5.63 22.26 -10.06
N ILE A 8 5.88 21.02 -10.49
CA ILE A 8 5.95 19.86 -9.60
C ILE A 8 7.12 20.02 -8.62
N SER A 9 8.30 20.39 -9.10
CA SER A 9 9.48 20.61 -8.25
C SER A 9 9.29 21.78 -7.27
N TYR A 10 8.52 22.79 -7.64
CA TYR A 10 8.15 23.88 -6.74
C TYR A 10 7.23 23.39 -5.61
N HIS A 11 6.11 22.74 -5.95
CA HIS A 11 5.15 22.27 -4.96
C HIS A 11 5.75 21.19 -4.04
N LEU A 12 6.55 20.26 -4.56
CA LEU A 12 7.27 19.29 -3.73
C LEU A 12 8.23 19.97 -2.75
N ARG A 13 8.88 21.07 -3.15
CA ARG A 13 9.72 21.86 -2.25
C ARG A 13 8.90 22.52 -1.15
N LEU A 14 7.73 23.08 -1.47
CA LEU A 14 6.83 23.67 -0.47
C LEU A 14 6.33 22.61 0.52
N LEU A 15 5.90 21.45 0.03
CA LEU A 15 5.42 20.37 0.88
C LEU A 15 6.52 19.81 1.79
N ARG A 16 7.76 19.69 1.29
CA ARG A 16 8.91 19.33 2.14
C ARG A 16 9.23 20.40 3.17
N ALA A 17 9.18 21.68 2.80
CA ALA A 17 9.41 22.78 3.74
C ALA A 17 8.37 22.79 4.86
N GLY A 18 7.13 22.42 4.55
CA GLY A 18 6.06 22.19 5.52
C GLY A 18 6.07 20.82 6.21
N GLN A 19 7.13 20.01 6.05
CA GLN A 19 7.26 18.66 6.63
C GLN A 19 6.11 17.70 6.31
N LEU A 20 5.35 17.97 5.24
CA LEU A 20 4.22 17.15 4.81
C LEU A 20 4.62 15.99 3.91
N VAL A 21 5.84 16.04 3.36
CA VAL A 21 6.34 15.04 2.43
C VAL A 21 7.73 14.59 2.83
N HIS A 22 7.93 13.28 2.87
CA HIS A 22 9.24 12.66 2.96
C HIS A 22 9.72 12.23 1.57
N GLU A 23 11.00 12.40 1.32
CA GLU A 23 11.68 11.99 0.09
C GLU A 23 12.56 10.78 0.38
N ARG A 24 12.52 9.78 -0.50
CA ARG A 24 13.38 8.61 -0.43
C ARG A 24 13.85 8.23 -1.82
N ARG A 25 15.13 7.89 -1.96
CA ARG A 25 15.66 7.30 -3.21
C ARG A 25 15.43 5.80 -3.23
N SER A 26 15.27 5.26 -4.44
CA SER A 26 15.19 3.82 -4.69
C SER A 26 16.37 3.11 -4.01
N SER A 27 16.06 2.01 -3.32
CA SER A 27 17.05 1.15 -2.68
C SER A 27 17.71 0.16 -3.64
N ALA A 28 17.21 0.05 -4.89
CA ALA A 28 17.80 -0.81 -5.91
C ALA A 28 19.00 -0.15 -6.61
N ASP A 29 18.76 0.96 -7.31
CA ASP A 29 19.77 1.63 -8.14
C ASP A 29 19.88 3.15 -7.87
N GLY A 30 19.04 3.68 -6.98
CA GLY A 30 18.99 5.10 -6.63
C GLY A 30 18.50 6.04 -7.73
N ARG A 31 18.03 5.53 -8.87
CA ARG A 31 17.60 6.35 -10.03
C ARG A 31 16.22 6.96 -9.83
N ASP A 32 15.33 6.22 -9.17
CA ASP A 32 13.99 6.71 -8.84
C ASP A 32 13.98 7.44 -7.48
N VAL A 33 13.13 8.46 -7.39
CA VAL A 33 12.85 9.21 -6.15
C VAL A 33 11.37 9.07 -5.83
N TYR A 34 11.08 8.52 -4.65
CA TYR A 34 9.74 8.33 -4.11
C TYR A 34 9.41 9.41 -3.09
N TYR A 35 8.18 9.90 -3.15
CA TYR A 35 7.63 10.85 -2.18
C TYR A 35 6.51 10.16 -1.42
N SER A 36 6.53 10.22 -0.09
CA SER A 36 5.42 9.81 0.77
C SER A 36 4.87 11.03 1.50
N LEU A 37 3.56 11.05 1.72
CA LEU A 37 2.90 12.09 2.49
C LEU A 37 2.87 11.69 3.98
N ASP A 38 3.20 12.62 4.87
CA ASP A 38 2.95 12.47 6.30
C ASP A 38 1.47 12.81 6.57
N LEU A 39 0.63 11.78 6.57
CA LEU A 39 -0.81 11.91 6.74
C LEU A 39 -1.20 12.27 8.18
N ASP A 40 -0.38 11.90 9.17
CA ASP A 40 -0.63 12.25 10.56
C ASP A 40 -0.34 13.74 10.78
N HIS A 41 0.81 14.23 10.29
CA HIS A 41 1.13 15.66 10.35
C HIS A 41 0.14 16.49 9.53
N LEU A 42 -0.25 16.04 8.33
CA LEU A 42 -1.27 16.71 7.52
C LEU A 42 -2.60 16.80 8.27
N ARG A 43 -3.02 15.71 8.91
CA ARG A 43 -4.26 15.68 9.69
C ARG A 43 -4.21 16.70 10.83
N THR A 44 -3.11 16.77 11.57
CA THR A 44 -2.92 17.76 12.63
C THR A 44 -3.06 19.17 12.08
N LEU A 45 -2.28 19.51 11.04
CA LEU A 45 -2.34 20.84 10.42
C LEU A 45 -3.73 21.19 9.88
N TYR A 46 -4.43 20.21 9.31
CA TYR A 46 -5.78 20.40 8.80
C TYR A 46 -6.78 20.70 9.92
N LEU A 47 -6.71 19.96 11.04
CA LEU A 47 -7.59 20.17 12.19
C LEU A 47 -7.28 21.49 12.91
N ASP A 48 -6.00 21.83 13.09
CA ASP A 48 -5.56 23.09 13.67
C ASP A 48 -6.04 24.28 12.83
N GLY A 49 -5.90 24.19 11.50
CA GLY A 49 -6.43 25.18 10.58
C GLY A 49 -7.95 25.31 10.65
N GLY A 50 -8.66 24.17 10.73
CA GLY A 50 -10.10 24.14 10.95
C GLY A 50 -10.51 24.85 12.25
N GLN A 51 -9.82 24.56 13.35
CA GLN A 51 -10.04 25.19 14.64
C GLN A 51 -9.82 26.70 14.61
N ALA A 52 -8.77 27.16 13.92
CA ALA A 52 -8.50 28.59 13.75
C ALA A 52 -9.58 29.32 12.94
N LEU A 53 -10.22 28.63 11.99
CA LEU A 53 -11.30 29.19 11.17
C LEU A 53 -12.65 29.19 11.91
N HIS A 54 -13.02 28.06 12.51
CA HIS A 54 -14.29 27.93 13.22
C HIS A 54 -14.27 26.74 14.21
N PRO A 55 -14.69 26.91 15.48
CA PRO A 55 -14.64 25.84 16.49
C PRO A 55 -15.36 24.55 16.10
N ALA A 56 -16.45 24.63 15.35
CA ALA A 56 -17.19 23.45 14.87
C ALA A 56 -16.40 22.58 13.87
N LEU A 57 -15.32 23.08 13.26
CA LEU A 57 -14.44 22.33 12.36
C LEU A 57 -13.33 21.58 13.13
N ALA A 58 -13.14 21.86 14.42
CA ALA A 58 -12.15 21.18 15.26
C ALA A 58 -12.57 19.75 15.64
N CYS A 59 -13.86 19.44 15.60
CA CYS A 59 -14.41 18.13 15.93
C CYS A 59 -14.60 17.29 14.66
N ALA A 60 -13.52 16.67 14.18
CA ALA A 60 -13.67 15.46 13.38
C ALA A 60 -13.53 14.26 14.32
N ASP A 61 -14.62 13.87 14.99
CA ASP A 61 -14.68 12.56 15.64
C ASP A 61 -14.54 11.49 14.55
N PRO A 62 -13.45 10.71 14.46
CA PRO A 62 -13.39 9.57 13.55
C PRO A 62 -14.24 8.39 14.07
N ALA A 63 -15.00 8.57 15.15
CA ALA A 63 -15.79 7.55 15.80
C ALA A 63 -17.21 7.43 15.23
N VAL A 64 -17.36 7.39 13.90
CA VAL A 64 -18.62 6.95 13.26
C VAL A 64 -18.31 5.94 12.17
N SER A 65 -18.03 4.72 12.60
CA SER A 65 -18.75 3.50 12.19
C SER A 65 -18.01 2.27 12.71
N ARG A 66 -18.21 1.96 14.00
CA ARG A 66 -17.99 0.59 14.50
C ARG A 66 -19.33 -0.13 14.40
N GLN A 67 -19.67 -0.59 13.21
CA GLN A 67 -20.69 -1.62 13.05
C GLN A 67 -20.02 -2.99 13.17
N THR A 68 -20.08 -3.49 14.40
CA THR A 68 -20.05 -4.90 14.75
C THR A 68 -21.23 -5.62 14.10
N ALA A 69 -20.95 -6.62 13.26
CA ALA A 69 -21.81 -7.79 13.09
C ALA A 69 -21.00 -8.90 12.41
N ALA A 70 -20.46 -9.83 13.20
CA ALA A 70 -20.10 -11.13 12.69
C ALA A 70 -21.40 -11.96 12.60
N SER A 71 -21.81 -12.29 11.37
CA SER A 71 -22.75 -13.37 11.13
C SER A 71 -22.05 -14.43 10.29
N SER A 72 -22.13 -15.65 10.79
CA SER A 72 -21.57 -16.88 10.25
C SER A 72 -22.13 -17.19 8.86
N ILE A 73 -21.24 -17.13 7.87
CA ILE A 73 -21.09 -17.92 6.65
C ILE A 73 -20.25 -17.02 5.72
N SER A 74 -18.96 -17.33 5.62
CA SER A 74 -18.04 -16.57 4.77
C SER A 74 -18.35 -16.82 3.30
N PRO A 75 -18.73 -15.78 2.51
CA PRO A 75 -18.80 -15.91 1.06
C PRO A 75 -17.39 -16.14 0.49
N PRO A 76 -17.27 -16.67 -0.76
CA PRO A 76 -15.97 -16.81 -1.41
C PRO A 76 -15.25 -15.45 -1.50
N PRO A 77 -13.90 -15.46 -1.47
CA PRO A 77 -13.12 -14.22 -1.50
C PRO A 77 -13.48 -13.44 -2.77
N ARG A 78 -13.77 -12.15 -2.59
CA ARG A 78 -14.13 -11.26 -3.70
C ARG A 78 -12.92 -10.76 -4.48
N TYR A 79 -11.73 -10.84 -3.87
CA TYR A 79 -10.49 -10.39 -4.47
C TYR A 79 -9.34 -11.33 -4.14
N ARG A 80 -8.40 -11.48 -5.07
CA ARG A 80 -7.09 -12.12 -4.87
C ARG A 80 -5.99 -11.07 -4.94
N VAL A 81 -5.14 -11.03 -3.92
CA VAL A 81 -4.05 -10.06 -3.79
C VAL A 81 -2.72 -10.77 -3.60
N LEU A 82 -1.73 -10.42 -4.43
CA LEU A 82 -0.37 -10.95 -4.36
C LEU A 82 0.63 -9.87 -3.94
N PHE A 83 1.32 -10.08 -2.83
CA PHE A 83 2.44 -9.23 -2.38
C PHE A 83 3.78 -9.80 -2.82
N LEU A 84 4.55 -9.01 -3.58
CA LEU A 84 5.86 -9.41 -4.08
C LEU A 84 6.97 -8.63 -3.38
N CYS A 85 8.00 -9.34 -2.91
CA CYS A 85 9.29 -8.74 -2.57
C CYS A 85 10.43 -9.63 -3.06
N THR A 86 11.69 -9.27 -2.83
CA THR A 86 12.83 -10.08 -3.32
C THR A 86 12.89 -11.43 -2.63
N HIS A 87 12.98 -11.45 -1.30
CA HIS A 87 13.26 -12.69 -0.55
C HIS A 87 12.04 -13.37 0.08
N ASN A 88 10.86 -12.76 -0.06
CA ASN A 88 9.64 -13.16 0.66
C ASN A 88 9.87 -13.44 2.16
N SER A 89 10.72 -12.63 2.80
CA SER A 89 11.20 -12.88 4.15
C SER A 89 10.58 -11.96 5.21
N ALA A 90 10.42 -10.66 4.90
CA ALA A 90 9.95 -9.66 5.86
C ALA A 90 8.76 -8.85 5.33
N ARG A 91 9.00 -7.92 4.39
CA ARG A 91 7.98 -6.95 3.90
C ARG A 91 6.73 -7.62 3.35
N SER A 92 6.86 -8.57 2.41
CA SER A 92 5.68 -9.20 1.82
C SER A 92 4.97 -10.19 2.76
N GLN A 93 5.70 -10.81 3.71
CA GLN A 93 5.13 -11.65 4.78
C GLN A 93 4.30 -10.81 5.76
N LEU A 94 4.83 -9.66 6.20
CA LEU A 94 4.10 -8.69 7.01
C LEU A 94 2.85 -8.20 6.27
N ALA A 95 2.98 -7.84 4.99
CA ALA A 95 1.86 -7.37 4.18
C ALA A 95 0.75 -8.43 4.04
N GLU A 96 1.14 -9.69 3.77
CA GLU A 96 0.22 -10.82 3.70
C GLU A 96 -0.55 -11.01 5.01
N GLY A 97 0.16 -11.09 6.14
CA GLY A 97 -0.46 -11.28 7.45
C GLY A 97 -1.40 -10.13 7.84
N ILE A 98 -0.98 -8.89 7.59
CA ILE A 98 -1.78 -7.70 7.90
C ILE A 98 -3.07 -7.67 7.07
N LEU A 99 -2.99 -7.86 5.75
CA LEU A 99 -4.20 -7.84 4.92
C LEU A 99 -5.12 -9.02 5.26
N ARG A 100 -4.58 -10.22 5.49
CA ARG A 100 -5.36 -11.39 5.89
C ARG A 100 -6.10 -11.14 7.20
N ALA A 101 -5.43 -10.59 8.22
CA ALA A 101 -6.05 -10.27 9.50
C ALA A 101 -7.14 -9.20 9.39
N GLN A 102 -6.95 -8.18 8.54
CA GLN A 102 -7.88 -7.08 8.39
C GLN A 102 -9.07 -7.37 7.45
N ALA A 103 -8.88 -8.20 6.42
CA ALA A 103 -9.90 -8.48 5.41
C ALA A 103 -10.61 -9.83 5.62
N GLY A 104 -10.06 -10.73 6.44
CA GLY A 104 -10.62 -12.04 6.70
C GLY A 104 -10.84 -12.84 5.41
N SER A 105 -11.97 -13.55 5.33
CA SER A 105 -12.31 -14.39 4.17
C SER A 105 -12.72 -13.62 2.92
N ALA A 106 -12.83 -12.29 2.98
CA ALA A 106 -13.25 -11.49 1.83
C ALA A 106 -12.15 -11.35 0.77
N VAL A 107 -10.90 -11.63 1.13
CA VAL A 107 -9.73 -11.48 0.26
C VAL A 107 -8.83 -12.69 0.41
N GLU A 108 -8.48 -13.32 -0.69
CA GLU A 108 -7.39 -14.30 -0.75
C GLU A 108 -6.08 -13.52 -0.86
N VAL A 109 -5.16 -13.76 0.08
CA VAL A 109 -3.89 -13.04 0.14
C VAL A 109 -2.75 -14.04 0.03
N CYS A 110 -1.87 -13.78 -0.92
CA CYS A 110 -0.64 -14.52 -1.15
C CYS A 110 0.57 -13.58 -1.08
N SER A 111 1.74 -14.12 -0.77
CA SER A 111 3.00 -13.43 -0.97
C SER A 111 4.04 -14.34 -1.59
N ALA A 112 4.97 -13.73 -2.32
CA ALA A 112 6.05 -14.46 -2.99
C ALA A 112 7.29 -13.59 -3.15
N GLY A 113 8.37 -14.22 -3.60
CA GLY A 113 9.59 -13.51 -3.99
C GLY A 113 10.39 -14.18 -5.09
N SER A 114 11.31 -13.41 -5.66
CA SER A 114 12.20 -13.85 -6.74
C SER A 114 13.35 -14.73 -6.24
N GLU A 115 13.74 -14.57 -5.00
CA GLU A 115 14.84 -15.28 -4.34
C GLU A 115 14.38 -15.70 -2.92
N PRO A 116 13.33 -16.54 -2.80
CA PRO A 116 12.70 -16.84 -1.51
C PRO A 116 13.69 -17.47 -0.52
N GLY A 117 13.68 -16.95 0.71
CA GLY A 117 14.48 -17.46 1.82
C GLY A 117 13.61 -18.10 2.89
N TYR A 118 13.76 -17.63 4.12
CA TYR A 118 12.92 -17.99 5.27
C TYR A 118 12.14 -16.77 5.77
N VAL A 119 11.08 -16.97 6.55
CA VAL A 119 10.35 -15.87 7.19
C VAL A 119 11.18 -15.29 8.32
N HIS A 120 11.50 -14.00 8.25
CA HIS A 120 12.43 -13.35 9.17
C HIS A 120 11.88 -13.34 10.61
N PRO A 121 12.63 -13.79 11.63
CA PRO A 121 12.15 -13.83 13.01
C PRO A 121 11.66 -12.49 13.56
N LEU A 122 12.34 -11.39 13.21
CA LEU A 122 11.89 -10.04 13.60
C LEU A 122 10.58 -9.62 12.90
N ALA A 123 10.28 -10.15 11.72
CA ALA A 123 8.98 -9.92 11.08
C ALA A 123 7.86 -10.64 11.85
N ILE A 124 8.10 -11.88 12.29
CA ILE A 124 7.18 -12.62 13.17
C ILE A 124 6.94 -11.85 14.47
N ARG A 125 8.01 -11.35 15.12
CA ARG A 125 7.90 -10.53 16.33
C ARG A 125 7.14 -9.23 16.11
N ALA A 126 7.39 -8.53 15.01
CA ALA A 126 6.70 -7.28 14.68
C ALA A 126 5.22 -7.50 14.38
N ALA A 127 4.87 -8.58 13.69
CA ALA A 127 3.48 -8.97 13.46
C ALA A 127 2.76 -9.35 14.77
N ALA A 128 3.44 -10.04 15.68
CA ALA A 128 2.88 -10.38 16.99
C ALA A 128 2.51 -9.14 17.80
N ALA A 129 3.25 -8.03 17.66
CA ALA A 129 2.89 -6.74 18.27
C ALA A 129 1.56 -6.15 17.73
N LEU A 130 1.14 -6.58 16.54
CA LEU A 130 -0.16 -6.28 15.94
C LEU A 130 -1.19 -7.40 16.17
N GLN A 131 -0.90 -8.37 17.04
CA GLN A 131 -1.73 -9.57 17.29
C GLN A 131 -1.94 -10.45 16.05
N ILE A 132 -0.96 -10.46 15.14
CA ILE A 132 -0.97 -11.26 13.91
C ILE A 132 0.08 -12.37 14.04
N ASP A 133 -0.35 -13.61 13.80
CA ASP A 133 0.56 -14.75 13.74
C ASP A 133 1.04 -15.01 12.30
N LEU A 134 2.36 -14.99 12.11
CA LEU A 134 3.02 -15.35 10.85
C LEU A 134 3.72 -16.71 10.90
N SER A 135 3.68 -17.42 12.03
CA SER A 135 4.48 -18.64 12.24
C SER A 135 4.14 -19.77 11.27
N GLY A 136 2.89 -19.83 10.79
CA GLY A 136 2.44 -20.77 9.77
C GLY A 136 2.72 -20.36 8.33
N GLN A 137 3.24 -19.14 8.09
CA GLN A 137 3.55 -18.67 6.74
C GLN A 137 4.88 -19.25 6.24
N GLN A 138 4.97 -19.43 4.94
CA GLN A 138 6.16 -19.93 4.27
C GLN A 138 6.61 -18.96 3.20
N SER A 139 7.92 -18.91 3.00
CA SER A 139 8.53 -18.16 1.93
C SER A 139 8.39 -18.94 0.61
N GLN A 140 7.70 -18.35 -0.36
CA GLN A 140 7.31 -18.97 -1.63
C GLN A 140 7.95 -18.27 -2.82
N HIS A 141 8.27 -19.06 -3.85
CA HIS A 141 8.83 -18.54 -5.09
C HIS A 141 7.74 -17.93 -5.98
N LEU A 142 8.01 -16.80 -6.62
CA LEU A 142 7.05 -16.12 -7.50
C LEU A 142 6.56 -17.00 -8.65
N ASP A 143 7.38 -17.96 -9.09
CA ASP A 143 7.04 -18.86 -10.21
C ASP A 143 5.82 -19.74 -9.92
N GLN A 144 5.55 -20.03 -8.64
CA GLN A 144 4.36 -20.79 -8.23
C GLN A 144 3.06 -20.07 -8.60
N PHE A 145 3.12 -18.75 -8.78
CA PHE A 145 1.98 -17.88 -9.05
C PHE A 145 1.87 -17.45 -10.52
N ARG A 146 2.76 -17.94 -11.39
CA ARG A 146 2.71 -17.63 -12.83
C ARG A 146 1.44 -18.18 -13.45
N GLY A 147 0.82 -17.36 -14.30
CA GLY A 147 -0.41 -17.73 -15.02
C GLY A 147 -1.66 -17.81 -14.12
N GLN A 148 -1.52 -17.55 -12.81
CA GLN A 148 -2.67 -17.38 -11.94
C GLN A 148 -3.25 -15.97 -12.08
N HIS A 149 -4.56 -15.85 -11.85
CA HIS A 149 -5.26 -14.58 -11.88
C HIS A 149 -5.21 -13.88 -10.52
N PHE A 150 -4.89 -12.58 -10.51
CA PHE A 150 -4.95 -11.74 -9.31
C PHE A 150 -5.62 -10.41 -9.66
N ASP A 151 -6.49 -9.91 -8.78
CA ASP A 151 -7.07 -8.58 -8.96
C ASP A 151 -6.03 -7.48 -8.68
N TYR A 152 -5.14 -7.75 -7.72
CA TYR A 152 -4.08 -6.82 -7.33
C TYR A 152 -2.74 -7.54 -7.18
N VAL A 153 -1.71 -7.01 -7.83
CA VAL A 153 -0.32 -7.40 -7.64
C VAL A 153 0.44 -6.21 -7.08
N ILE A 154 0.98 -6.37 -5.88
CA ILE A 154 1.59 -5.28 -5.11
C ILE A 154 3.05 -5.59 -4.85
N THR A 155 3.95 -4.87 -5.50
CA THR A 155 5.39 -4.97 -5.26
C THR A 155 5.78 -4.07 -4.09
N VAL A 156 6.40 -4.63 -3.05
CA VAL A 156 6.74 -3.91 -1.80
C VAL A 156 8.24 -3.62 -1.64
N CYS A 157 9.05 -3.94 -2.65
CA CYS A 157 10.45 -3.55 -2.73
C CYS A 157 10.82 -3.13 -4.16
N ASP A 158 11.87 -2.31 -4.29
CA ASP A 158 12.29 -1.77 -5.59
C ASP A 158 12.83 -2.88 -6.51
N LYS A 159 13.66 -3.79 -5.98
CA LYS A 159 14.34 -4.83 -6.77
C LYS A 159 13.38 -5.84 -7.42
N VAL A 160 12.26 -6.19 -6.77
CA VAL A 160 11.32 -7.17 -7.35
C VAL A 160 10.53 -6.58 -8.52
N ARG A 161 10.43 -5.25 -8.62
CA ARG A 161 9.68 -4.56 -9.68
C ARG A 161 10.24 -4.89 -11.07
N GLU A 162 11.55 -5.04 -11.19
CA GLU A 162 12.23 -5.32 -12.47
C GLU A 162 12.07 -6.76 -12.94
N VAL A 163 11.87 -7.69 -12.00
CA VAL A 163 11.76 -9.14 -12.27
C VAL A 163 10.32 -9.64 -12.16
N CYS A 164 9.36 -8.74 -11.96
CA CYS A 164 7.95 -9.08 -11.82
C CYS A 164 7.44 -9.73 -13.12
N PRO A 165 6.82 -10.93 -13.06
CA PRO A 165 6.27 -11.57 -14.24
C PRO A 165 5.06 -10.78 -14.77
N VAL A 166 4.75 -11.00 -16.04
CA VAL A 166 3.56 -10.43 -16.67
C VAL A 166 2.33 -11.18 -16.14
N PHE A 167 1.39 -10.42 -15.60
CA PHE A 167 0.06 -10.89 -15.20
C PHE A 167 -0.98 -10.45 -16.25
N PRO A 168 -2.16 -11.10 -16.31
CA PRO A 168 -3.22 -10.73 -17.25
C PRO A 168 -3.61 -9.23 -17.18
N ASP A 169 -4.11 -8.68 -18.30
CA ASP A 169 -4.32 -7.23 -18.48
C ASP A 169 -5.34 -6.60 -17.51
N ASP A 170 -6.21 -7.39 -16.87
CA ASP A 170 -7.17 -6.92 -15.88
C ASP A 170 -6.58 -6.81 -14.45
N THR A 171 -5.33 -7.25 -14.26
CA THR A 171 -4.62 -7.19 -12.98
C THR A 171 -4.16 -5.77 -12.67
N ARG A 172 -4.54 -5.22 -11.51
CA ARG A 172 -4.05 -3.91 -11.05
C ARG A 172 -2.68 -4.05 -10.40
N GLN A 173 -1.65 -3.51 -11.05
CA GLN A 173 -0.29 -3.50 -10.53
C GLN A 173 -0.02 -2.22 -9.71
N ILE A 174 0.42 -2.40 -8.47
CA ILE A 174 0.74 -1.31 -7.54
C ILE A 174 2.18 -1.49 -7.05
N HIS A 175 2.92 -0.39 -6.93
CA HIS A 175 4.25 -0.40 -6.36
C HIS A 175 4.30 0.43 -5.08
N TRP A 176 4.70 -0.20 -3.98
CA TRP A 176 5.00 0.44 -2.71
C TRP A 176 6.46 0.27 -2.37
N SER A 177 7.15 1.39 -2.23
CA SER A 177 8.59 1.40 -2.06
C SER A 177 8.91 1.49 -0.56
N PHE A 178 9.19 0.35 0.09
CA PHE A 178 9.57 0.29 1.51
C PHE A 178 11.08 0.05 1.71
N PRO A 179 11.71 0.71 2.70
CA PRO A 179 13.05 0.37 3.17
C PRO A 179 13.14 -1.12 3.55
N ASP A 180 14.30 -1.73 3.36
CA ASP A 180 14.51 -3.08 3.87
C ASP A 180 14.80 -3.02 5.37
N PRO A 181 13.89 -3.46 6.26
CA PRO A 181 14.14 -3.43 7.70
C PRO A 181 15.29 -4.37 8.10
N ALA A 182 15.60 -5.40 7.30
CA ALA A 182 16.72 -6.31 7.56
C ALA A 182 18.09 -5.69 7.25
N ALA A 183 18.13 -4.57 6.51
CA ALA A 183 19.37 -3.86 6.22
C ALA A 183 19.80 -2.89 7.34
N VAL A 184 18.94 -2.66 8.35
CA VAL A 184 19.25 -1.78 9.48
C VAL A 184 20.27 -2.47 10.39
N SER A 185 21.44 -1.85 10.53
CA SER A 185 22.46 -2.26 11.51
C SER A 185 22.24 -1.55 12.84
N GLY A 186 22.63 -2.18 13.94
CA GLY A 186 22.48 -1.61 15.28
C GLY A 186 22.21 -2.67 16.34
N THR A 187 21.72 -2.22 17.49
CA THR A 187 21.27 -3.07 18.59
C THR A 187 20.03 -3.89 18.17
N PRO A 188 19.75 -5.03 18.86
CA PRO A 188 18.56 -5.82 18.59
C PRO A 188 17.25 -5.02 18.69
N ASP A 189 17.20 -4.02 19.57
CA ASP A 189 16.04 -3.16 19.73
C ASP A 189 15.88 -2.19 18.56
N GLU A 190 16.96 -1.56 18.10
CA GLU A 190 16.93 -0.68 16.91
C GLU A 190 16.50 -1.45 15.66
N GLN A 191 17.00 -2.68 15.49
CA GLN A 191 16.57 -3.57 14.42
C GLN A 191 15.08 -3.87 14.54
N LEU A 192 14.59 -4.28 15.72
CA LEU A 192 13.16 -4.55 15.92
C LEU A 192 12.30 -3.31 15.64
N GLN A 193 12.74 -2.11 16.04
CA GLN A 193 12.02 -0.87 15.74
C GLN A 193 11.87 -0.63 14.23
N ALA A 194 12.87 -0.96 13.41
CA ALA A 194 12.75 -0.87 11.96
C ALA A 194 11.66 -1.81 11.39
N PHE A 195 11.56 -3.04 11.93
CA PHE A 195 10.49 -3.97 11.55
C PHE A 195 9.10 -3.48 12.02
N LEU A 196 8.99 -2.96 13.24
CA LEU A 196 7.74 -2.39 13.76
C LEU A 196 7.30 -1.17 12.93
N GLN A 197 8.23 -0.30 12.57
CA GLN A 197 7.95 0.85 11.71
C GLN A 197 7.44 0.40 10.34
N THR A 198 8.13 -0.56 9.71
CA THR A 198 7.70 -1.13 8.43
C THR A 198 6.29 -1.75 8.52
N ALA A 199 6.00 -2.47 9.60
CA ALA A 199 4.69 -3.08 9.84
C ALA A 199 3.58 -2.01 9.99
N ARG A 200 3.84 -0.91 10.70
CA ARG A 200 2.89 0.22 10.82
C ARG A 200 2.62 0.89 9.49
N GLU A 201 3.65 1.18 8.72
CA GLU A 201 3.50 1.80 7.40
C GLU A 201 2.73 0.88 6.43
N LEU A 202 3.03 -0.42 6.45
CA LEU A 202 2.26 -1.42 5.70
C LEU A 202 0.79 -1.46 6.13
N ALA A 203 0.52 -1.44 7.44
CA ALA A 203 -0.84 -1.44 7.96
C ALA A 203 -1.64 -0.20 7.50
N ALA A 204 -1.01 0.98 7.49
CA ALA A 204 -1.63 2.19 6.96
C ALA A 204 -1.94 2.05 5.45
N ARG A 205 -0.97 1.60 4.64
CA ARG A 205 -1.16 1.40 3.19
C ARG A 205 -2.24 0.38 2.87
N ILE A 206 -2.28 -0.73 3.62
CA ILE A 206 -3.29 -1.77 3.49
C ILE A 206 -4.67 -1.25 3.88
N GLY A 207 -4.76 -0.39 4.90
CA GLY A 207 -6.00 0.33 5.22
C GLY A 207 -6.57 1.10 4.03
N TYR A 208 -5.72 1.86 3.31
CA TYR A 208 -6.14 2.56 2.09
C TYR A 208 -6.49 1.61 0.94
N LEU A 209 -5.73 0.53 0.76
CA LEU A 209 -6.03 -0.49 -0.23
C LEU A 209 -7.44 -1.08 -0.02
N ARG A 210 -7.80 -1.40 1.22
CA ARG A 210 -9.13 -1.93 1.55
C ARG A 210 -10.25 -0.95 1.19
N LEU A 211 -10.04 0.35 1.41
CA LEU A 211 -11.01 1.38 0.98
C LEU A 211 -11.15 1.43 -0.54
N MET A 212 -10.06 1.26 -1.29
CA MET A 212 -10.13 1.18 -2.76
C MET A 212 -10.88 -0.07 -3.24
N MET A 213 -10.65 -1.22 -2.60
CA MET A 213 -11.34 -2.48 -2.92
C MET A 213 -12.83 -2.45 -2.57
N ALA A 214 -13.21 -1.67 -1.55
CA ALA A 214 -14.60 -1.52 -1.12
C ALA A 214 -15.42 -0.58 -2.02
N ARG A 215 -14.77 0.30 -2.81
CA ARG A 215 -15.49 1.14 -3.78
C ARG A 215 -15.90 0.28 -4.96
N PRO A 216 -17.21 0.21 -5.32
CA PRO A 216 -17.60 -0.38 -6.59
C PRO A 216 -16.86 0.36 -7.71
N ALA A 217 -16.42 -0.38 -8.73
CA ALA A 217 -15.77 0.19 -9.90
C ALA A 217 -16.74 1.17 -10.58
N ALA A 218 -16.69 2.44 -10.18
CA ALA A 218 -17.40 3.50 -10.87
C ALA A 218 -16.72 3.67 -12.24
N GLY A 219 -17.35 3.12 -13.29
CA GLY A 219 -16.97 3.40 -14.68
C GLY A 219 -16.45 2.21 -15.50
N GLN A 220 -17.26 1.18 -15.66
CA GLN A 220 -17.43 0.55 -16.99
C GLN A 220 -18.92 0.67 -17.38
N ALA A 221 -19.44 1.90 -17.35
CA ALA A 221 -20.65 2.20 -18.11
C ALA A 221 -20.22 2.32 -19.56
N THR A 222 -20.68 1.35 -20.34
CA THR A 222 -20.64 1.23 -21.79
C THR A 222 -20.57 2.60 -22.48
N LEU A 223 -19.41 2.94 -23.05
CA LEU A 223 -19.34 3.91 -24.14
C LEU A 223 -19.88 3.24 -25.41
N SER A 224 -21.17 2.90 -25.40
CA SER A 224 -21.92 2.62 -26.63
C SER A 224 -22.76 3.84 -26.97
N ASN A 225 -22.43 4.42 -28.11
CA ASN A 225 -23.27 5.30 -28.92
C ASN A 225 -23.74 6.61 -28.29
N PHE A 226 -22.89 7.64 -28.40
CA PHE A 226 -23.38 8.99 -28.71
C PHE A 226 -22.80 9.43 -30.07
N SER A 227 -23.45 8.98 -31.14
CA SER A 227 -23.32 9.57 -32.48
C SER A 227 -24.15 10.86 -32.49
N ILE A 228 -23.48 12.00 -32.30
CA ILE A 228 -24.10 13.32 -32.51
C ILE A 228 -24.13 13.59 -34.01
N SER A 229 -25.30 13.37 -34.61
CA SER A 229 -25.61 13.80 -35.97
C SER A 229 -25.82 15.33 -35.96
N ARG A 230 -24.89 16.08 -36.57
CA ARG A 230 -25.12 17.49 -36.87
C ARG A 230 -26.14 17.57 -38.01
N LYS A 231 -27.35 18.05 -37.72
CA LYS A 231 -28.22 18.63 -38.73
C LYS A 231 -27.65 20.00 -39.10
N GLU A 232 -27.01 20.08 -40.26
CA GLU A 232 -26.97 21.32 -41.03
C GLU A 232 -28.35 21.57 -41.61
N GLN A 233 -28.84 22.80 -41.51
CA GLN A 233 -29.94 23.34 -42.31
C GLN A 233 -30.14 24.82 -41.97
N PRO A 234 -30.68 25.61 -42.92
CA PRO A 234 -30.05 26.07 -44.16
C PRO A 234 -29.73 27.57 -44.15
#